data_AF-R8BLN8-F1
#
_entry.id   AF-R8BLN8-F1
#
_cell.length_a   1.000
_cell.length_b   1.000
_cell.length_c   1.000
_cell.angle_alpha   90.00
_cell.angle_beta   90.00
_cell.angle_gamma   90.00
#
_symmetry.space_group_name_H-M   'P 1'
#
loop_
_entity.id
_entity.type
_entity.pdbx_description
1 polymer ?
#
loop_
_entity_poly.entity_id
_entity_poly.type
_entity_poly.pdbx_seq_one_letter_code
_entity_poly.pdbx_strand_id
1 'polypeptide(L)'
;MFRLLGYAIMATLASAQVISPPSGWPVFNYQGVITDKTKLKYNPTDEFIFPSVFHTEGKLAKPLGKWYLYYAPHENPGGISLMYASTPDGPWTEYANNPVIKNVWSPYYSVPHVSSPDAYWNAEAGRLWVYFHGTNAETRWAETDDGVNFEYGGIAVTNAMGGVNVTESSYARVFTHPDTTSNYKYAMLYMGNEKDNKRRIRLAESVNGRNWTVDSKYVVAPGSEEAGNVSGPNLWEFDGQLYVLYHASSGKSYARTIDKTLRNVGTKPILLHKSSGVGNDTGRVASPDVIVYGGETYLFYEAGDRLGATIAWAKT
;
A
#
# COMPACT_ATOMS: atom_id res chain seq x y z
N MET A 1 -16.04 37.29 -53.46
CA MET A 1 -16.75 36.11 -52.93
C MET A 1 -15.70 35.09 -52.49
N PHE A 2 -15.20 35.19 -51.25
CA PHE A 2 -14.20 34.26 -50.69
C PHE A 2 -14.92 33.32 -49.70
N ARG A 3 -14.92 32.02 -50.00
CA ARG A 3 -15.41 30.98 -49.08
C ARG A 3 -14.25 30.53 -48.18
N LEU A 4 -14.36 30.78 -46.87
CA LEU A 4 -13.57 30.07 -45.87
C LEU A 4 -14.12 28.64 -45.75
N LEU A 5 -13.28 27.63 -46.02
CA LEU A 5 -13.53 26.26 -45.56
C LEU A 5 -13.06 26.15 -44.10
N GLY A 6 -14.00 25.98 -43.18
CA GLY A 6 -13.69 25.59 -41.81
C GLY A 6 -13.34 24.11 -41.74
N TYR A 7 -12.15 23.78 -41.26
CA TYR A 7 -11.81 22.43 -40.84
C TYR A 7 -12.38 22.19 -39.44
N ALA A 8 -13.39 21.32 -39.33
CA ALA A 8 -13.84 20.80 -38.05
C ALA A 8 -12.83 19.72 -37.59
N ILE A 9 -12.07 20.02 -36.54
CA ILE A 9 -11.27 19.02 -35.84
C ILE A 9 -12.24 18.22 -34.96
N MET A 10 -12.59 17.00 -35.40
CA MET A 10 -13.20 16.03 -34.49
C MET A 10 -12.14 15.54 -33.53
N ALA A 11 -12.19 16.01 -32.28
CA ALA A 11 -11.47 15.40 -31.19
C ALA A 11 -12.05 13.99 -30.97
N THR A 12 -11.30 12.96 -31.35
CA THR A 12 -11.61 11.59 -30.95
C THR A 12 -11.48 11.50 -29.42
N LEU A 13 -12.61 11.43 -28.73
CA LEU A 13 -12.64 11.08 -27.31
C LEU A 13 -12.05 9.68 -27.17
N ALA A 14 -10.80 9.58 -26.74
CA ALA A 14 -10.22 8.30 -26.37
C ALA A 14 -11.09 7.70 -25.26
N SER A 15 -11.67 6.53 -25.51
CA SER A 15 -12.42 5.79 -24.49
C SER A 15 -11.52 5.61 -23.27
N ALA A 16 -12.02 5.95 -22.09
CA ALA A 16 -11.37 5.57 -20.84
C ALA A 16 -11.12 4.06 -20.87
N GLN A 17 -9.90 3.62 -20.53
CA GLN A 17 -9.52 2.20 -20.55
C GLN A 17 -9.90 1.46 -19.28
N VAL A 18 -10.57 2.14 -18.35
CA VAL A 18 -11.19 1.52 -17.18
C VAL A 18 -12.47 0.77 -17.58
N ILE A 19 -12.77 -0.33 -16.88
CA ILE A 19 -14.07 -0.99 -16.95
C ILE A 19 -14.98 -0.46 -15.84
N SER A 20 -16.30 -0.59 -16.04
CA SER A 20 -17.27 -0.29 -14.99
C SER A 20 -17.02 -1.17 -13.76
N PRO A 21 -17.13 -0.61 -12.54
CA PRO A 21 -17.05 -1.42 -11.34
C PRO A 21 -18.23 -2.41 -11.28
N PRO A 22 -18.10 -3.50 -10.49
CA PRO A 22 -19.23 -4.42 -10.24
C PRO A 22 -20.38 -3.70 -9.52
N SER A 23 -21.53 -4.36 -9.45
CA SER A 23 -22.68 -3.88 -8.68
C SER A 23 -22.30 -3.69 -7.20
N GLY A 24 -22.81 -2.63 -6.58
CA GLY A 24 -22.58 -2.34 -5.15
C GLY A 24 -21.18 -1.84 -4.81
N TRP A 25 -20.29 -1.65 -5.80
CA TRP A 25 -18.93 -1.14 -5.55
C TRP A 25 -18.95 0.17 -4.75
N PRO A 26 -18.13 0.28 -3.68
CA PRO A 26 -18.20 1.40 -2.78
C PRO A 26 -17.83 2.72 -3.46
N VAL A 27 -18.53 3.78 -3.08
CA VAL A 27 -18.17 5.16 -3.40
C VAL A 27 -17.53 5.75 -2.16
N PHE A 28 -16.22 5.94 -2.21
CA PHE A 28 -15.46 6.50 -1.09
C PHE A 28 -15.60 8.03 -1.04
N ASN A 29 -16.22 8.53 0.03
CA ASN A 29 -16.40 9.95 0.32
C ASN A 29 -15.29 10.43 1.27
N TYR A 30 -14.52 11.43 0.84
CA TYR A 30 -13.44 12.02 1.64
C TYR A 30 -13.93 12.49 3.02
N GLN A 31 -13.20 12.13 4.08
CA GLN A 31 -13.54 12.47 5.47
C GLN A 31 -12.53 13.40 6.13
N GLY A 32 -11.28 13.43 5.66
CA GLY A 32 -10.26 14.32 6.22
C GLY A 32 -8.84 13.78 6.10
N VAL A 33 -7.90 14.53 6.68
CA VAL A 33 -6.50 14.14 6.83
C VAL A 33 -6.27 13.62 8.25
N ILE A 34 -5.59 12.49 8.37
CA ILE A 34 -5.17 11.89 9.65
C ILE A 34 -3.84 12.52 10.10
N THR A 35 -2.88 12.62 9.18
CA THR A 35 -1.52 13.11 9.48
C THR A 35 -1.38 14.61 9.21
N ASP A 36 -1.98 15.43 10.08
CA ASP A 36 -1.85 16.88 10.02
C ASP A 36 -0.40 17.32 10.31
N LYS A 37 0.29 17.74 9.25
CA LYS A 37 1.71 18.15 9.24
C LYS A 37 2.05 19.21 10.29
N THR A 38 1.08 20.06 10.64
CA THR A 38 1.26 21.15 11.61
C THR A 38 1.16 20.70 13.06
N LYS A 39 0.62 19.49 13.31
CA LYS A 39 0.34 18.95 14.64
C LYS A 39 1.23 17.77 15.02
N LEU A 40 1.71 17.00 14.06
CA LEU A 40 2.54 15.83 14.32
C LEU A 40 3.93 16.24 14.80
N LYS A 41 4.39 15.57 15.86
CA LYS A 41 5.69 15.83 16.50
C LYS A 41 6.83 15.20 15.73
N TYR A 42 6.67 13.95 15.30
CA TYR A 42 7.65 13.28 14.45
C TYR A 42 7.36 13.57 12.99
N ASN A 43 7.93 14.67 12.48
CA ASN A 43 7.81 15.09 11.09
C ASN A 43 9.19 15.46 10.51
N PRO A 44 10.05 14.47 10.21
CA PRO A 44 11.42 14.77 9.79
C PRO A 44 11.55 15.22 8.32
N THR A 45 10.54 14.97 7.48
CA THR A 45 10.63 15.18 6.02
C THR A 45 9.40 15.86 5.40
N ASP A 46 8.38 16.20 6.18
CA ASP A 46 7.09 16.70 5.70
C ASP A 46 6.33 15.74 4.77
N GLU A 47 6.51 14.42 4.96
CA GLU A 47 5.85 13.37 4.19
C GLU A 47 5.28 12.27 5.11
N PHE A 48 4.05 11.83 4.80
CA PHE A 48 3.34 10.77 5.50
C PHE A 48 2.68 9.86 4.48
N ILE A 49 3.24 8.67 4.26
CA ILE A 49 2.85 7.78 3.16
C ILE A 49 2.75 6.31 3.57
N PHE A 50 2.24 5.48 2.66
CA PHE A 50 2.04 4.05 2.83
C PHE A 50 1.32 3.68 4.14
N PRO A 51 0.05 4.11 4.31
CA PRO A 51 -0.74 3.68 5.45
C PRO A 51 -0.84 2.15 5.50
N SER A 52 -0.77 1.61 6.72
CA SER A 52 -1.12 0.23 7.04
C SER A 52 -1.92 0.22 8.33
N VAL A 53 -3.21 -0.05 8.21
CA VAL A 53 -4.19 -0.04 9.30
C VAL A 53 -4.35 -1.44 9.87
N PHE A 54 -4.27 -1.54 11.19
CA PHE A 54 -4.29 -2.80 11.91
C PHE A 54 -5.31 -2.78 13.06
N HIS A 55 -6.20 -3.77 13.08
CA HIS A 55 -7.17 -3.96 14.18
C HIS A 55 -6.57 -4.82 15.30
N THR A 56 -6.38 -4.25 16.49
CA THR A 56 -5.61 -4.85 17.59
C THR A 56 -6.41 -5.82 18.47
N GLU A 57 -7.74 -5.73 18.45
CA GLU A 57 -8.62 -6.49 19.34
C GLU A 57 -8.41 -8.00 19.20
N GLY A 58 -8.22 -8.67 20.34
CA GLY A 58 -7.96 -10.12 20.41
C GLY A 58 -6.57 -10.55 19.94
N LYS A 59 -5.67 -9.62 19.58
CA LYS A 59 -4.34 -9.92 19.01
C LYS A 59 -3.19 -9.45 19.90
N LEU A 60 -3.24 -8.19 20.34
CA LEU A 60 -2.19 -7.62 21.21
C LEU A 60 -2.59 -7.70 22.68
N ALA A 61 -1.62 -7.96 23.56
CA ALA A 61 -1.90 -8.15 24.99
C ALA A 61 -2.33 -6.86 25.70
N LYS A 62 -1.75 -5.71 25.33
CA LYS A 62 -2.00 -4.39 25.93
C LYS A 62 -1.94 -3.29 24.88
N PRO A 63 -2.85 -3.28 23.89
CA PRO A 63 -2.80 -2.28 22.82
C PRO A 63 -3.11 -0.88 23.34
N LEU A 64 -2.46 0.14 22.75
CA LEU A 64 -2.69 1.56 23.03
C LEU A 64 -4.10 2.02 22.60
N GLY A 65 -4.68 1.35 21.61
CA GLY A 65 -6.01 1.60 21.06
C GLY A 65 -6.50 0.39 20.26
N LYS A 66 -7.77 0.39 19.84
CA LYS A 66 -8.34 -0.71 19.03
C LYS A 66 -7.78 -0.75 17.61
N TRP A 67 -7.31 0.39 17.11
CA TRP A 67 -6.80 0.55 15.76
C TRP A 67 -5.43 1.17 15.80
N TYR A 68 -4.50 0.61 15.04
CA TYR A 68 -3.18 1.14 14.78
C TYR A 68 -3.07 1.56 13.31
N LEU A 69 -2.33 2.62 13.03
CA LEU A 69 -1.96 3.08 11.71
C LEU A 69 -0.43 3.22 11.69
N TYR A 70 0.23 2.34 10.95
CA TYR A 70 1.66 2.45 10.66
C TYR A 70 1.86 3.21 9.36
N TYR A 71 2.89 4.05 9.33
CA TYR A 71 3.28 4.86 8.17
C TYR A 71 4.75 5.26 8.28
N ALA A 72 5.33 5.75 7.19
CA ALA A 72 6.71 6.25 7.19
C ALA A 72 6.95 7.18 5.99
N PRO A 73 7.76 8.23 6.09
CA PRO A 73 8.22 8.95 4.91
C PRO A 73 9.17 8.08 4.07
N HIS A 74 9.32 8.41 2.78
CA HIS A 74 10.33 7.77 1.92
C HIS A 74 11.71 8.43 2.08
N GLU A 75 11.73 9.74 2.31
CA GLU A 75 12.99 10.49 2.43
C GLU A 75 13.74 10.27 3.74
N ASN A 76 15.04 10.58 3.73
CA ASN A 76 15.91 10.42 4.89
C ASN A 76 15.57 11.42 6.00
N PRO A 77 15.62 11.05 7.29
CA PRO A 77 16.07 9.77 7.83
C PRO A 77 15.01 8.64 7.83
N GLY A 78 13.81 8.85 7.30
CA GLY A 78 12.75 7.84 7.30
C GLY A 78 12.27 7.49 8.71
N GLY A 79 11.74 6.28 8.85
CA GLY A 79 11.36 5.71 10.14
C GLY A 79 9.88 5.37 10.19
N ILE A 80 9.56 4.14 10.62
CA ILE A 80 8.18 3.68 10.75
C ILE A 80 7.60 4.26 12.02
N SER A 81 6.54 5.03 11.86
CA SER A 81 5.79 5.69 12.90
C SER A 81 4.44 5.02 13.11
N LEU A 82 3.84 5.26 14.27
CA LEU A 82 2.56 4.72 14.69
C LEU A 82 1.61 5.85 15.12
N MET A 83 0.36 5.77 14.70
CA MET A 83 -0.79 6.39 15.36
C MET A 83 -1.75 5.32 15.85
N TYR A 84 -2.57 5.63 16.86
CA TYR A 84 -3.58 4.72 17.37
C TYR A 84 -4.92 5.43 17.65
N ALA A 85 -6.01 4.68 17.58
CA ALA A 85 -7.37 5.18 17.80
C ALA A 85 -8.27 4.11 18.44
N SER A 86 -9.39 4.55 19.03
CA SER A 86 -10.44 3.67 19.54
C SER A 86 -11.40 3.19 18.44
N THR A 87 -11.51 3.94 17.35
CA THR A 87 -12.34 3.65 16.17
C THR A 87 -11.57 4.02 14.90
N PRO A 88 -11.92 3.47 13.72
CA PRO A 88 -11.25 3.85 12.47
C PRO A 88 -11.52 5.31 12.07
N ASP A 89 -12.62 5.92 12.53
CA ASP A 89 -12.94 7.34 12.36
C ASP A 89 -12.01 8.28 13.17
N GLY A 90 -11.21 7.71 14.08
CA GLY A 90 -10.38 8.48 15.00
C GLY A 90 -11.15 8.98 16.24
N PRO A 91 -10.70 10.07 16.88
CA PRO A 91 -9.47 10.80 16.57
C PRO A 91 -8.24 9.89 16.69
N TRP A 92 -7.27 10.10 15.79
CA TRP A 92 -6.01 9.36 15.80
C TRP A 92 -4.98 10.08 16.68
N THR A 93 -4.33 9.33 17.56
CA THR A 93 -3.32 9.82 18.50
C THR A 93 -1.94 9.36 18.05
N GLU A 94 -1.01 10.30 17.89
CA GLU A 94 0.40 9.99 17.60
C GLU A 94 1.06 9.26 18.77
N TYR A 95 1.78 8.18 18.48
CA TYR A 95 2.61 7.53 19.48
C TYR A 95 3.80 8.42 19.87
N ALA A 96 3.90 8.73 21.17
CA ALA A 96 4.82 9.76 21.66
C ALA A 96 6.31 9.47 21.40
N ASN A 97 6.68 8.20 21.20
CA ASN A 97 8.07 7.78 20.98
C ASN A 97 8.36 7.39 19.53
N ASN A 98 7.58 7.90 18.56
CA ASN A 98 7.88 7.68 17.14
C ASN A 98 9.33 8.10 16.79
N PRO A 99 9.99 7.37 15.88
CA PRO A 99 9.50 6.19 15.16
C PRO A 99 9.69 4.89 15.95
N VAL A 100 8.76 3.93 15.77
CA VAL A 100 8.81 2.58 16.38
C VAL A 100 9.85 1.66 15.73
N ILE A 101 10.20 1.89 14.46
CA ILE A 101 11.33 1.23 13.79
C ILE A 101 12.19 2.30 13.10
N LYS A 102 13.49 2.31 13.43
CA LYS A 102 14.47 3.30 12.94
C LYS A 102 15.23 2.79 11.71
N ASN A 103 15.81 3.72 10.97
CA ASN A 103 16.68 3.46 9.81
C ASN A 103 18.08 2.92 10.21
N VAL A 104 18.45 3.03 11.48
CA VAL A 104 19.63 2.39 12.07
C VAL A 104 19.17 1.43 13.18
N TRP A 105 19.49 0.15 13.02
CA TRP A 105 19.20 -0.89 14.00
C TRP A 105 20.38 -1.84 14.10
N SER A 106 21.25 -1.62 15.09
CA SER A 106 22.43 -2.48 15.33
C SER A 106 22.04 -3.84 15.91
N PRO A 107 22.69 -4.95 15.51
CA PRO A 107 23.77 -5.06 14.52
C PRO A 107 23.27 -5.29 13.07
N TYR A 108 21.97 -5.15 12.83
CA TYR A 108 21.31 -5.65 11.63
C TYR A 108 21.49 -4.79 10.39
N TYR A 109 21.30 -3.47 10.50
CA TYR A 109 21.42 -2.57 9.36
C TYR A 109 21.64 -1.10 9.75
N SER A 110 22.17 -0.35 8.80
CA SER A 110 22.21 1.11 8.79
C SER A 110 21.95 1.57 7.36
N VAL A 111 20.75 2.08 7.11
CA VAL A 111 20.29 2.48 5.76
C VAL A 111 19.80 3.94 5.79
N PRO A 112 19.69 4.62 4.64
CA PRO A 112 19.24 6.01 4.60
C PRO A 112 17.84 6.23 5.20
N HIS A 113 16.90 5.33 4.89
CA HIS A 113 15.54 5.31 5.44
C HIS A 113 15.01 3.87 5.57
N VAL A 114 13.96 3.72 6.38
CA VAL A 114 13.04 2.57 6.33
C VAL A 114 11.63 3.09 6.11
N SER A 115 10.86 2.41 5.26
CA SER A 115 9.53 2.90 4.87
C SER A 115 8.59 1.79 4.35
N SER A 116 7.39 2.22 3.96
CA SER A 116 6.25 1.42 3.50
C SER A 116 5.89 0.24 4.43
N PRO A 117 5.56 0.52 5.70
CA PRO A 117 5.18 -0.55 6.61
C PRO A 117 3.96 -1.30 6.08
N ASP A 118 3.90 -2.58 6.42
CA ASP A 118 2.73 -3.42 6.32
C ASP A 118 2.60 -4.28 7.57
N ALA A 119 1.55 -4.01 8.34
CA ALA A 119 1.25 -4.64 9.61
C ALA A 119 0.31 -5.85 9.40
N TYR A 120 0.83 -7.04 9.66
CA TYR A 120 0.14 -8.31 9.46
C TYR A 120 0.16 -9.15 10.73
N TRP A 121 -1.01 -9.65 11.15
CA TRP A 121 -1.07 -10.61 12.25
C TRP A 121 -0.68 -12.01 11.79
N ASN A 122 0.45 -12.51 12.29
CA ASN A 122 0.83 -13.89 12.07
C ASN A 122 0.18 -14.77 13.15
N ALA A 123 -0.95 -15.39 12.82
CA ALA A 123 -1.71 -16.22 13.76
C ALA A 123 -0.96 -17.47 14.25
N GLU A 124 -0.05 -18.02 13.43
CA GLU A 124 0.77 -19.18 13.82
C GLU A 124 1.85 -18.79 14.82
N ALA A 125 2.45 -17.61 14.65
CA ALA A 125 3.39 -17.05 15.62
C ALA A 125 2.67 -16.46 16.85
N GLY A 126 1.42 -16.05 16.71
CA GLY A 126 0.70 -15.30 17.73
C GLY A 126 1.29 -13.91 17.95
N ARG A 127 1.84 -13.28 16.90
CA ARG A 127 2.55 -11.99 16.96
C ARG A 127 2.17 -11.09 15.81
N LEU A 128 2.26 -9.78 16.03
CA LEU A 128 2.14 -8.79 14.96
C LEU A 128 3.49 -8.68 14.24
N TRP A 129 3.48 -8.83 12.93
CA TRP A 129 4.65 -8.67 12.08
C TRP A 129 4.50 -7.39 11.26
N VAL A 130 5.60 -6.67 11.06
CA VAL A 130 5.66 -5.51 10.17
C VAL A 130 6.71 -5.75 9.10
N TYR A 131 6.29 -5.71 7.84
CA TYR A 131 7.16 -5.78 6.67
C TYR A 131 7.46 -4.36 6.17
N PHE A 132 8.69 -4.09 5.73
CA PHE A 132 9.13 -2.74 5.34
C PHE A 132 10.39 -2.78 4.48
N HIS A 133 10.69 -1.74 3.71
CA HIS A 133 11.94 -1.69 2.93
C HIS A 133 13.00 -0.78 3.56
N GLY A 134 14.26 -0.99 3.16
CA GLY A 134 15.39 -0.09 3.38
C GLY A 134 15.77 0.66 2.10
N THR A 135 16.94 0.39 1.52
CA THR A 135 17.48 0.99 0.27
C THR A 135 16.73 0.63 -1.03
N ASN A 136 15.43 0.38 -0.95
CA ASN A 136 14.51 -0.13 -2.00
C ASN A 136 14.88 -1.49 -2.61
N ALA A 137 16.11 -1.99 -2.49
CA ALA A 137 16.53 -3.27 -3.03
C ALA A 137 16.03 -4.49 -2.22
N GLU A 138 15.54 -4.26 -1.01
CA GLU A 138 15.23 -5.32 -0.04
C GLU A 138 14.00 -4.95 0.79
N THR A 139 13.13 -5.94 1.01
CA THR A 139 12.06 -5.91 2.01
C THR A 139 12.50 -6.74 3.22
N ARG A 140 12.30 -6.18 4.40
CA ARG A 140 12.61 -6.71 5.73
C ARG A 140 11.32 -7.03 6.46
N TRP A 141 11.45 -7.68 7.59
CA TRP A 141 10.37 -7.84 8.55
C TRP A 141 10.89 -7.77 9.98
N ALA A 142 10.01 -7.35 10.89
CA ALA A 142 10.18 -7.35 12.33
C ALA A 142 8.88 -7.84 12.99
N GLU A 143 8.95 -8.32 14.23
CA GLU A 143 7.80 -8.83 14.97
C GLU A 143 7.69 -8.24 16.37
N THR A 144 6.48 -8.25 16.93
CA THR A 144 6.17 -7.61 18.22
C THR A 144 4.93 -8.22 18.86
N ASP A 145 4.88 -8.14 20.20
CA ASP A 145 3.74 -8.58 21.01
C ASP A 145 2.81 -7.41 21.43
N ASP A 146 3.28 -6.17 21.31
CA ASP A 146 2.57 -4.97 21.77
C ASP A 146 2.39 -3.88 20.68
N GLY A 147 3.04 -4.06 19.54
CA GLY A 147 2.97 -3.17 18.38
C GLY A 147 3.89 -1.95 18.44
N VAL A 148 4.71 -1.81 19.49
CA VAL A 148 5.64 -0.69 19.64
C VAL A 148 7.08 -1.12 19.93
N ASN A 149 7.29 -2.29 20.54
CA ASN A 149 8.59 -2.87 20.81
C ASN A 149 8.84 -4.02 19.84
N PHE A 150 9.69 -3.79 18.85
CA PHE A 150 9.94 -4.74 17.76
C PHE A 150 11.24 -5.52 17.96
N GLU A 151 11.22 -6.77 17.52
CA GLU A 151 12.37 -7.65 17.33
C GLU A 151 12.63 -7.81 15.83
N TYR A 152 13.88 -7.65 15.40
CA TYR A 152 14.22 -7.77 13.98
C TYR A 152 14.13 -9.23 13.52
N GLY A 153 13.38 -9.47 12.44
CA GLY A 153 13.14 -10.82 11.92
C GLY A 153 14.07 -11.21 10.77
N GLY A 154 14.45 -10.26 9.92
CA GLY A 154 15.37 -10.52 8.79
C GLY A 154 14.94 -9.87 7.48
N ILE A 155 15.53 -10.38 6.39
CA ILE A 155 15.20 -9.98 5.01
C ILE A 155 14.21 -10.99 4.44
N ALA A 156 13.05 -10.50 3.98
CA ALA A 156 12.00 -11.32 3.37
C ALA A 156 12.24 -11.54 1.88
N VAL A 157 12.46 -10.45 1.12
CA VAL A 157 12.75 -10.51 -0.32
C VAL A 157 13.85 -9.53 -0.71
N THR A 158 14.67 -9.90 -1.69
CA THR A 158 15.67 -9.04 -2.33
C THR A 158 15.40 -8.92 -3.81
N ASN A 159 15.90 -7.85 -4.44
CA ASN A 159 15.79 -7.66 -5.89
C ASN A 159 16.40 -8.82 -6.69
N ALA A 160 17.48 -9.44 -6.20
CA ALA A 160 18.11 -10.60 -6.83
C ALA A 160 17.16 -11.79 -6.98
N MET A 161 16.23 -11.99 -6.04
CA MET A 161 15.21 -13.05 -6.11
C MET A 161 14.21 -12.83 -7.25
N GLY A 162 13.99 -11.57 -7.66
CA GLY A 162 13.16 -11.22 -8.82
C GLY A 162 13.84 -11.40 -10.17
N GLY A 163 15.14 -11.70 -10.19
CA GLY A 163 15.94 -11.90 -11.40
C GLY A 163 16.82 -10.71 -11.78
N VAL A 164 17.71 -10.92 -12.75
CA VAL A 164 18.82 -10.00 -13.11
C VAL A 164 18.39 -8.61 -13.61
N ASN A 165 17.11 -8.42 -13.93
CA ASN A 165 16.57 -7.16 -14.41
C ASN A 165 15.88 -6.35 -13.31
N VAL A 166 15.60 -6.95 -12.16
CA VAL A 166 14.91 -6.30 -11.04
C VAL A 166 15.92 -5.50 -10.23
N THR A 167 15.60 -4.22 -10.00
CA THR A 167 16.45 -3.27 -9.28
C THR A 167 15.90 -2.92 -7.90
N GLU A 168 14.59 -2.99 -7.70
CA GLU A 168 13.89 -2.68 -6.45
C GLU A 168 12.96 -3.83 -6.05
N SER A 169 12.73 -4.00 -4.74
CA SER A 169 11.78 -4.93 -4.12
C SER A 169 11.27 -4.33 -2.81
N SER A 170 10.34 -3.40 -2.93
CA SER A 170 9.80 -2.59 -1.84
C SER A 170 8.27 -2.49 -1.90
N TYR A 171 7.66 -1.80 -0.93
CA TYR A 171 6.21 -1.56 -0.88
C TYR A 171 5.40 -2.85 -0.77
N ALA A 172 5.87 -3.75 0.08
CA ALA A 172 5.23 -5.04 0.32
C ALA A 172 3.88 -4.89 1.05
N ARG A 173 2.95 -5.78 0.73
CA ARG A 173 1.75 -6.13 1.51
C ARG A 173 1.66 -7.63 1.65
N VAL A 174 1.52 -8.11 2.86
CA VAL A 174 1.51 -9.52 3.24
C VAL A 174 0.13 -9.90 3.75
N PHE A 175 -0.35 -11.06 3.30
CA PHE A 175 -1.66 -11.58 3.67
C PHE A 175 -1.63 -13.12 3.71
N THR A 176 -2.64 -13.70 4.36
CA THR A 176 -2.86 -15.16 4.32
C THR A 176 -3.14 -15.58 2.87
N HIS A 177 -2.52 -16.65 2.41
CA HIS A 177 -2.69 -17.13 1.04
C HIS A 177 -4.17 -17.48 0.76
N PRO A 178 -4.83 -16.86 -0.23
CA PRO A 178 -6.26 -17.05 -0.43
C PRO A 178 -6.64 -18.40 -1.06
N ASP A 179 -5.72 -19.04 -1.78
CA ASP A 179 -5.89 -20.43 -2.23
C ASP A 179 -5.47 -21.40 -1.12
N THR A 180 -6.45 -22.04 -0.51
CA THR A 180 -6.29 -23.04 0.55
C THR A 180 -5.73 -24.38 0.05
N THR A 181 -5.62 -24.57 -1.26
CA THR A 181 -4.99 -25.76 -1.87
C THR A 181 -3.51 -25.55 -2.18
N SER A 182 -3.02 -24.31 -2.06
CA SER A 182 -1.59 -24.00 -2.19
C SER A 182 -0.77 -24.64 -1.08
N ASN A 183 0.48 -25.00 -1.39
CA ASN A 183 1.45 -25.40 -0.37
C ASN A 183 1.95 -24.20 0.45
N TYR A 184 1.72 -22.97 -0.03
CA TYR A 184 2.07 -21.73 0.67
C TYR A 184 0.93 -21.28 1.57
N LYS A 185 1.28 -20.76 2.75
CA LYS A 185 0.33 -20.24 3.75
C LYS A 185 0.19 -18.72 3.70
N TYR A 186 1.21 -18.04 3.18
CA TYR A 186 1.30 -16.58 3.13
C TYR A 186 1.66 -16.16 1.71
N ALA A 187 1.16 -15.00 1.31
CA ALA A 187 1.51 -14.34 0.06
C ALA A 187 1.89 -12.87 0.33
N MET A 188 2.72 -12.34 -0.55
CA MET A 188 3.19 -10.97 -0.54
C MET A 188 3.02 -10.40 -1.94
N LEU A 189 2.28 -9.30 -2.05
CA LEU A 189 2.34 -8.44 -3.23
C LEU A 189 3.33 -7.31 -2.94
N TYR A 190 4.20 -7.01 -3.89
CA TYR A 190 5.20 -5.95 -3.71
C TYR A 190 5.51 -5.26 -5.03
N MET A 191 6.08 -4.07 -4.96
CA MET A 191 6.56 -3.35 -6.13
C MET A 191 7.96 -3.83 -6.50
N GLY A 192 8.12 -4.21 -7.77
CA GLY A 192 9.42 -4.38 -8.40
C GLY A 192 9.66 -3.30 -9.44
N ASN A 193 10.79 -2.61 -9.36
CA ASN A 193 11.30 -1.80 -10.46
C ASN A 193 12.28 -2.64 -11.27
N GLU A 194 12.37 -2.38 -12.57
CA GLU A 194 13.34 -3.05 -13.44
C GLU A 194 14.27 -2.06 -14.13
N LYS A 195 15.27 -2.59 -14.86
CA LYS A 195 16.24 -1.78 -15.62
C LYS A 195 15.60 -0.88 -16.68
N ASP A 196 14.38 -1.20 -17.14
CA ASP A 196 13.59 -0.32 -18.01
C ASP A 196 12.89 0.83 -17.26
N ASN A 197 13.14 0.94 -15.95
CA ASN A 197 12.56 1.89 -15.01
C ASN A 197 11.03 1.88 -15.02
N LYS A 198 10.42 0.68 -15.23
CA LYS A 198 8.98 0.47 -15.08
C LYS A 198 8.69 -0.37 -13.85
N ARG A 199 7.89 0.22 -12.96
CA ARG A 199 7.42 -0.44 -11.74
C ARG A 199 6.19 -1.30 -12.04
N ARG A 200 6.23 -2.51 -11.50
CA ARG A 200 5.25 -3.58 -11.68
C ARG A 200 4.93 -4.19 -10.32
N ILE A 201 3.78 -4.84 -10.21
CA ILE A 201 3.41 -5.61 -9.02
C ILE A 201 3.88 -7.04 -9.22
N ARG A 202 4.61 -7.56 -8.24
CA ARG A 202 5.16 -8.92 -8.18
C ARG A 202 4.51 -9.70 -7.04
N LEU A 203 4.64 -11.02 -7.13
CA LEU A 203 4.18 -11.98 -6.12
C LEU A 203 5.38 -12.67 -5.48
N ALA A 204 5.37 -12.80 -4.16
CA ALA A 204 6.17 -13.76 -3.43
C ALA A 204 5.26 -14.59 -2.52
N GLU A 205 5.60 -15.85 -2.30
CA GLU A 205 4.81 -16.79 -1.51
C GLU A 205 5.68 -17.46 -0.44
N SER A 206 5.09 -17.80 0.70
CA SER A 206 5.81 -18.38 1.83
C SER A 206 4.99 -19.42 2.58
N VAL A 207 5.67 -20.46 3.06
CA VAL A 207 5.10 -21.47 3.95
C VAL A 207 5.05 -21.01 5.42
N ASN A 208 5.87 -20.04 5.80
CA ASN A 208 6.09 -19.67 7.20
C ASN A 208 6.15 -18.15 7.46
N GLY A 209 5.99 -17.33 6.41
CA GLY A 209 6.08 -15.87 6.45
C GLY A 209 7.51 -15.31 6.52
N ARG A 210 8.54 -16.16 6.69
CA ARG A 210 9.94 -15.75 6.89
C ARG A 210 10.78 -15.94 5.63
N ASN A 211 10.67 -17.12 5.03
CA ASN A 211 11.38 -17.49 3.81
C ASN A 211 10.43 -17.42 2.63
N TRP A 212 10.79 -16.67 1.61
CA TRP A 212 9.90 -16.36 0.49
C TRP A 212 10.44 -16.93 -0.82
N THR A 213 9.52 -17.34 -1.69
CA THR A 213 9.80 -17.68 -3.09
C THR A 213 9.14 -16.62 -3.96
N VAL A 214 9.90 -15.99 -4.86
CA VAL A 214 9.38 -14.97 -5.77
C VAL A 214 8.88 -15.64 -7.06
N ASP A 215 7.67 -15.29 -7.49
CA ASP A 215 7.16 -15.69 -8.80
C ASP A 215 7.90 -14.93 -9.90
N SER A 216 8.24 -15.62 -10.98
CA SER A 216 8.94 -15.01 -12.12
C SER A 216 8.06 -14.04 -12.90
N LYS A 217 6.73 -14.21 -12.85
CA LYS A 217 5.75 -13.37 -13.55
C LYS A 217 5.33 -12.16 -12.73
N TYR A 218 4.83 -11.14 -13.43
CA TYR A 218 4.17 -10.01 -12.78
C TYR A 218 2.70 -10.32 -12.54
N VAL A 219 2.17 -9.79 -11.44
CA VAL A 219 0.74 -9.75 -11.16
C VAL A 219 0.09 -8.62 -11.95
N VAL A 220 0.69 -7.42 -11.93
CA VAL A 220 0.22 -6.26 -12.70
C VAL A 220 1.40 -5.56 -13.37
N ALA A 221 1.26 -5.32 -14.67
CA ALA A 221 2.10 -4.40 -15.42
C ALA A 221 1.28 -3.16 -15.84
N PRO A 222 1.89 -1.97 -15.89
CA PRO A 222 1.17 -0.74 -16.23
C PRO A 222 0.72 -0.74 -17.70
N GLY A 223 -0.53 -0.35 -17.95
CA GLY A 223 -1.05 0.00 -19.27
C GLY A 223 -1.04 1.51 -19.51
N SER A 224 -1.76 1.95 -20.55
CA SER A 224 -1.88 3.38 -20.88
C SER A 224 -2.65 4.18 -19.83
N GLU A 225 -3.70 3.62 -19.21
CA GLU A 225 -4.45 4.29 -18.12
C GLU A 225 -3.55 4.54 -16.88
N GLU A 226 -2.67 3.59 -16.58
CA GLU A 226 -1.75 3.67 -15.46
C GLU A 226 -0.58 4.66 -15.71
N ALA A 227 -0.37 5.09 -16.96
CA ALA A 227 0.67 6.04 -17.36
C ALA A 227 2.11 5.61 -16.99
N GLY A 228 2.40 4.30 -17.08
CA GLY A 228 3.77 3.78 -17.15
C GLY A 228 4.37 3.16 -15.88
N ASN A 229 3.80 3.40 -14.69
CA ASN A 229 4.20 2.71 -13.45
C ASN A 229 2.99 2.34 -12.59
N VAL A 230 3.07 1.20 -11.91
CA VAL A 230 2.14 0.79 -10.85
C VAL A 230 2.92 0.42 -9.58
N SER A 231 2.33 0.67 -8.42
CA SER A 231 3.01 0.52 -7.13
C SER A 231 2.00 0.50 -5.96
N GLY A 232 2.49 0.27 -4.74
CA GLY A 232 1.71 0.20 -3.50
C GLY A 232 0.53 -0.78 -3.63
N PRO A 233 0.81 -2.06 -3.94
CA PRO A 233 -0.23 -3.06 -4.07
C PRO A 233 -0.99 -3.24 -2.76
N ASN A 234 -2.20 -3.79 -2.80
CA ASN A 234 -2.89 -4.38 -1.66
C ASN A 234 -3.86 -5.47 -2.16
N LEU A 235 -4.33 -6.36 -1.30
CA LEU A 235 -5.35 -7.35 -1.63
C LEU A 235 -6.64 -7.03 -0.88
N TRP A 236 -7.76 -6.96 -1.60
CA TRP A 236 -9.07 -6.70 -1.00
C TRP A 236 -10.11 -7.67 -1.54
N GLU A 237 -10.96 -8.20 -0.67
CA GLU A 237 -12.13 -8.99 -1.06
C GLU A 237 -13.39 -8.14 -0.98
N PHE A 238 -14.15 -8.10 -2.07
CA PHE A 238 -15.42 -7.43 -2.16
C PHE A 238 -16.44 -8.35 -2.83
N ASP A 239 -17.57 -8.59 -2.16
CA ASP A 239 -18.66 -9.46 -2.63
C ASP A 239 -18.18 -10.85 -3.14
N GLY A 240 -17.25 -11.46 -2.39
CA GLY A 240 -16.69 -12.78 -2.71
C GLY A 240 -15.65 -12.79 -3.85
N GLN A 241 -15.34 -11.64 -4.43
CA GLN A 241 -14.31 -11.48 -5.47
C GLN A 241 -13.08 -10.78 -4.89
N LEU A 242 -11.90 -11.35 -5.15
CA LEU A 242 -10.62 -10.73 -4.80
C LEU A 242 -10.20 -9.68 -5.83
N TYR A 243 -9.59 -8.61 -5.34
CA TYR A 243 -9.05 -7.51 -6.13
C TYR A 243 -7.63 -7.20 -5.69
N VAL A 244 -6.71 -7.10 -6.66
CA VAL A 244 -5.43 -6.42 -6.44
C VAL A 244 -5.66 -4.92 -6.59
N LEU A 245 -5.43 -4.19 -5.51
CA LEU A 245 -5.45 -2.74 -5.46
C LEU A 245 -4.05 -2.20 -5.73
N TYR A 246 -3.95 -1.02 -6.32
CA TYR A 246 -2.67 -0.35 -6.55
C TYR A 246 -2.88 1.12 -6.94
N HIS A 247 -1.80 1.89 -6.89
CA HIS A 247 -1.77 3.23 -7.47
C HIS A 247 -0.88 3.29 -8.70
N ALA A 248 -1.07 4.33 -9.52
CA ALA A 248 -0.33 4.47 -10.76
C ALA A 248 0.21 5.88 -11.00
N SER A 249 1.10 6.02 -11.98
CA SER A 249 1.65 7.30 -12.43
C SER A 249 0.58 8.29 -12.90
N SER A 250 -0.62 7.83 -13.26
CA SER A 250 -1.75 8.72 -13.58
C SER A 250 -2.34 9.47 -12.37
N GLY A 251 -1.82 9.24 -11.16
CA GLY A 251 -2.24 9.94 -9.95
C GLY A 251 -3.52 9.39 -9.31
N LYS A 252 -4.02 8.24 -9.78
CA LYS A 252 -5.22 7.56 -9.27
C LYS A 252 -4.86 6.19 -8.72
N SER A 253 -5.79 5.65 -7.93
CA SER A 253 -5.76 4.26 -7.48
C SER A 253 -6.78 3.41 -8.22
N TYR A 254 -6.44 2.16 -8.46
CA TYR A 254 -7.17 1.21 -9.28
C TYR A 254 -7.31 -0.13 -8.57
N ALA A 255 -8.23 -0.94 -9.09
CA ALA A 255 -8.40 -2.34 -8.75
C ALA A 255 -8.41 -3.19 -10.03
N ARG A 256 -7.95 -4.43 -9.94
CA ARG A 256 -8.20 -5.48 -10.95
C ARG A 256 -8.67 -6.73 -10.23
N THR A 257 -9.60 -7.46 -10.83
CA THR A 257 -9.96 -8.79 -10.31
C THR A 257 -8.71 -9.67 -10.31
N ILE A 258 -8.60 -10.54 -9.31
CA ILE A 258 -7.57 -11.55 -9.21
C ILE A 258 -8.19 -12.82 -8.65
N ASP A 259 -7.73 -13.98 -9.09
CA ASP A 259 -8.20 -15.25 -8.54
C ASP A 259 -7.43 -15.63 -7.27
N LYS A 260 -7.88 -16.69 -6.59
CA LYS A 260 -7.24 -17.19 -5.37
C LYS A 260 -5.81 -17.69 -5.60
N THR A 261 -5.45 -18.10 -6.83
CA THR A 261 -4.08 -18.50 -7.19
C THR A 261 -3.12 -17.33 -7.36
N LEU A 262 -3.64 -16.10 -7.31
CA LEU A 262 -2.92 -14.83 -7.47
C LEU A 262 -2.25 -14.64 -8.84
N ARG A 263 -2.70 -15.38 -9.85
CA ARG A 263 -2.05 -15.44 -11.18
C ARG A 263 -2.99 -15.07 -12.31
N ASN A 264 -4.30 -15.21 -12.13
CA ASN A 264 -5.28 -14.82 -13.15
C ASN A 264 -5.85 -13.45 -12.79
N VAL A 265 -5.27 -12.40 -13.41
CA VAL A 265 -5.61 -11.00 -13.14
C VAL A 265 -6.42 -10.41 -14.29
N GLY A 266 -7.45 -9.62 -13.96
CA GLY A 266 -8.25 -8.87 -14.92
C GLY A 266 -7.39 -7.97 -15.83
N THR A 267 -7.71 -7.96 -17.13
CA THR A 267 -6.88 -7.28 -18.14
C THR A 267 -7.05 -5.76 -18.16
N LYS A 268 -8.16 -5.24 -17.63
CA LYS A 268 -8.47 -3.81 -17.57
C LYS A 268 -8.69 -3.36 -16.11
N PRO A 269 -8.24 -2.16 -15.74
CA PRO A 269 -8.43 -1.62 -14.40
C PRO A 269 -9.88 -1.17 -14.16
N ILE A 270 -10.30 -1.23 -12.90
CA ILE A 270 -11.44 -0.50 -12.34
C ILE A 270 -10.86 0.70 -11.60
N LEU A 271 -11.45 1.89 -11.75
CA LEU A 271 -11.07 3.03 -10.92
C LEU A 271 -11.51 2.78 -9.47
N LEU A 272 -10.56 2.71 -8.53
CA LEU A 272 -10.86 2.59 -7.11
C LEU A 272 -11.14 3.96 -6.51
N HIS A 273 -10.18 4.87 -6.66
CA HIS A 273 -10.29 6.21 -6.08
C HIS A 273 -9.42 7.22 -6.82
N LYS A 274 -9.86 8.48 -6.80
CA LYS A 274 -9.14 9.67 -7.27
C LYS A 274 -9.50 10.81 -6.33
N SER A 275 -8.64 11.81 -6.26
CA SER A 275 -8.88 12.97 -5.41
C SER A 275 -10.22 13.64 -5.77
N SER A 276 -10.97 14.01 -4.75
CA SER A 276 -12.22 14.75 -4.87
C SER A 276 -12.00 16.21 -5.29
N GLY A 277 -10.80 16.74 -5.08
CA GLY A 277 -10.47 18.15 -5.28
C GLY A 277 -10.96 19.06 -4.16
N VAL A 278 -11.46 18.48 -3.06
CA VAL A 278 -12.06 19.21 -1.93
C VAL A 278 -11.08 19.27 -0.76
N GLY A 279 -10.88 20.46 -0.20
CA GLY A 279 -10.00 20.65 0.95
C GLY A 279 -8.57 20.18 0.66
N ASN A 280 -8.05 19.28 1.49
CA ASN A 280 -6.70 18.72 1.34
C ASN A 280 -6.66 17.50 0.42
N ASP A 281 -7.80 17.01 -0.07
CA ASP A 281 -7.88 15.87 -0.97
C ASP A 281 -7.67 16.31 -2.43
N THR A 282 -6.41 16.62 -2.75
CA THR A 282 -5.98 17.13 -4.05
C THR A 282 -4.76 16.36 -4.54
N GLY A 283 -4.49 16.43 -5.86
CA GLY A 283 -3.30 15.78 -6.43
C GLY A 283 -3.44 14.27 -6.54
N ARG A 284 -2.33 13.56 -6.29
CA ARG A 284 -2.22 12.10 -6.43
C ARG A 284 -2.90 11.39 -5.25
N VAL A 285 -3.59 10.29 -5.57
CA VAL A 285 -4.15 9.32 -4.62
C VAL A 285 -3.38 8.02 -4.73
N ALA A 286 -2.82 7.54 -3.62
CA ALA A 286 -1.98 6.36 -3.65
C ALA A 286 -1.96 5.48 -2.40
N SER A 287 -1.31 4.33 -2.56
CA SER A 287 -1.10 3.29 -1.55
C SER A 287 -2.38 2.96 -0.77
N PRO A 288 -3.43 2.52 -1.48
CA PRO A 288 -4.73 2.29 -0.88
C PRO A 288 -4.67 1.16 0.16
N ASP A 289 -5.25 1.42 1.33
CA ASP A 289 -5.46 0.44 2.38
C ASP A 289 -6.93 0.43 2.79
N VAL A 290 -7.59 -0.72 2.63
CA VAL A 290 -9.03 -0.86 2.78
C VAL A 290 -9.34 -1.74 3.99
N ILE A 291 -10.23 -1.26 4.85
CA ILE A 291 -10.78 -2.05 5.96
C ILE A 291 -12.31 -2.00 5.94
N VAL A 292 -12.93 -3.01 6.54
CA VAL A 292 -14.38 -3.05 6.76
C VAL A 292 -14.62 -3.10 8.26
N TYR A 293 -15.43 -2.18 8.77
CA TYR A 293 -15.77 -2.11 10.19
C TYR A 293 -17.14 -1.48 10.38
N GLY A 294 -17.97 -2.07 11.25
CA GLY A 294 -19.28 -1.51 11.60
C GLY A 294 -20.26 -1.41 10.42
N GLY A 295 -20.08 -2.21 9.36
CA GLY A 295 -20.90 -2.15 8.14
C GLY A 295 -20.43 -1.11 7.11
N GLU A 296 -19.41 -0.31 7.45
CA GLU A 296 -18.80 0.67 6.56
C GLU A 296 -17.49 0.15 5.97
N THR A 297 -17.17 0.60 4.76
CA THR A 297 -15.85 0.36 4.14
C THR A 297 -15.04 1.65 4.19
N TYR A 298 -13.84 1.58 4.77
CA TYR A 298 -12.92 2.70 4.89
C TYR A 298 -11.76 2.51 3.91
N LEU A 299 -11.35 3.60 3.27
CA LEU A 299 -10.16 3.69 2.44
C LEU A 299 -9.20 4.69 3.09
N PHE A 300 -8.02 4.22 3.48
CA PHE A 300 -6.89 5.04 3.90
C PHE A 300 -5.92 5.15 2.73
N TYR A 301 -5.43 6.36 2.46
CA TYR A 301 -4.64 6.60 1.26
C TYR A 301 -3.73 7.82 1.39
N GLU A 302 -2.70 7.87 0.57
CA GLU A 302 -1.86 9.05 0.36
C GLU A 302 -2.63 10.09 -0.46
N ALA A 303 -2.75 11.31 0.04
CA ALA A 303 -3.25 12.47 -0.69
C ALA A 303 -2.15 13.52 -0.85
N GLY A 304 -2.06 14.11 -2.04
CA GLY A 304 -1.10 15.18 -2.36
C GLY A 304 0.06 14.71 -3.24
N ASP A 305 1.09 15.55 -3.34
CA ASP A 305 2.22 15.32 -4.22
C ASP A 305 3.18 14.25 -3.68
N ARG A 306 3.86 13.57 -4.60
CA ARG A 306 4.92 12.61 -4.25
C ARG A 306 6.04 13.31 -3.46
N LEU A 307 6.54 12.69 -2.39
CA LEU A 307 7.54 13.28 -1.47
C LEU A 307 7.02 14.42 -0.59
N GLY A 308 5.70 14.65 -0.56
CA GLY A 308 5.07 15.64 0.32
C GLY A 308 3.64 15.27 0.70
N ALA A 309 3.25 14.01 0.50
CA ALA A 309 1.88 13.56 0.71
C ALA A 309 1.54 13.46 2.20
N THR A 310 0.24 13.40 2.47
CA THR A 310 -0.34 13.12 3.78
C THR A 310 -1.24 11.90 3.70
N ILE A 311 -1.54 11.26 4.83
CA ILE A 311 -2.53 10.19 4.91
C ILE A 311 -3.91 10.81 5.11
N ALA A 312 -4.76 10.64 4.10
CA ALA A 312 -6.17 10.93 4.11
C ALA A 312 -6.98 9.65 4.33
N TRP A 313 -8.27 9.83 4.60
CA TRP A 313 -9.21 8.73 4.64
C TRP A 313 -10.57 9.12 4.05
N ALA A 314 -11.26 8.10 3.55
CA ALA A 314 -12.59 8.18 2.97
C ALA A 314 -13.40 6.95 3.41
N LYS A 315 -14.73 7.03 3.37
CA LYS A 315 -15.61 5.88 3.64
C LYS A 315 -16.87 5.90 2.79
N THR A 316 -17.58 4.78 2.75
CA THR A 316 -18.88 4.62 2.08
C THR A 316 -19.97 5.52 2.64
#